data_AF-A0A921FVR0-F1
#
_entry.id   AF-A0A921FVR0-F1
#
_cell.length_a   1.000
_cell.length_b   1.000
_cell.length_c   1.000
_cell.angle_alpha   90.00
_cell.angle_beta   90.00
_cell.angle_gamma   90.00
#
_symmetry.space_group_name_H-M   'P 1'
#
loop_
_entity.id
_entity.type
_entity.pdbx_description
1 polymer ?
#
loop_
_entity_poly.entity_id
_entity_poly.type
_entity_poly.pdbx_seq_one_letter_code
_entity_poly.pdbx_strand_id
1 'polypeptide(L)'
;MAHAHHSGWEYLKIVIAAVAAVIIGTLLHRSGAAQNLPWGLTLAFALVGAGSAISIRRKGVMGAAVYMLVSTLLVWSFAMYMGPGGDVLIAGRSEAFTTYFSKNAGLLWLYGVMVVQILVIVASAVVSRVRRARGQLEQKNPDAQEQASNEESASC
;
A
#
# COMPACT_ATOMS: atom_id res chain seq x y z
N MET A 1 -2.13 -33.84 -0.81
CA MET A 1 -2.55 -32.72 0.07
C MET A 1 -1.38 -31.88 0.63
N ALA A 2 -0.18 -31.88 0.01
CA ALA A 2 0.99 -31.12 0.49
C ALA A 2 1.07 -29.66 -0.05
N HIS A 3 0.33 -29.33 -1.12
CA HIS A 3 0.35 -27.98 -1.71
C HIS A 3 -0.45 -26.91 -0.93
N ALA A 4 -1.32 -27.32 0.01
CA ALA A 4 -2.13 -26.39 0.78
C ALA A 4 -1.34 -25.67 1.90
N HIS A 5 -0.36 -26.34 2.50
CA HIS A 5 0.40 -25.82 3.66
C HIS A 5 1.28 -24.62 3.30
N HIS A 6 1.91 -24.62 2.11
CA HIS A 6 2.74 -23.50 1.66
C HIS A 6 1.93 -22.26 1.28
N SER A 7 0.67 -22.42 0.86
CA SER A 7 -0.17 -21.29 0.47
C SER A 7 -0.66 -20.51 1.69
N GLY A 8 -1.13 -21.20 2.73
CA GLY A 8 -1.63 -20.59 3.96
C GLY A 8 -0.58 -19.76 4.72
N TRP A 9 0.67 -20.23 4.76
CA TRP A 9 1.76 -19.53 5.44
C TRP A 9 2.06 -18.14 4.85
N GLU A 10 1.97 -18.01 3.52
CA GLU A 10 2.17 -16.71 2.87
C GLU A 10 1.04 -15.73 3.19
N TYR A 11 -0.21 -16.19 3.23
CA TYR A 11 -1.33 -15.34 3.66
C TYR A 11 -1.20 -14.94 5.12
N LEU A 12 -0.78 -15.84 6.00
CA LEU A 12 -0.52 -15.51 7.40
C LEU A 12 0.53 -14.39 7.53
N LYS A 13 1.62 -14.45 6.76
CA LYS A 13 2.63 -13.37 6.73
C LYS A 13 2.05 -12.04 6.25
N ILE A 14 1.16 -12.06 5.25
CA ILE A 14 0.46 -10.85 4.77
C ILE A 14 -0.43 -10.27 5.87
N VAL A 15 -1.18 -11.11 6.59
CA VAL A 15 -2.03 -10.70 7.73
C VAL A 15 -1.19 -10.08 8.84
N ILE A 16 -0.10 -10.74 9.25
CA ILE A 16 0.81 -10.21 10.29
C ILE A 16 1.40 -8.87 9.86
N ALA A 17 1.83 -8.75 8.60
CA ALA A 17 2.36 -7.50 8.07
C ALA A 17 1.30 -6.38 8.03
N ALA A 18 0.04 -6.71 7.71
CA ALA A 18 -1.08 -5.76 7.73
C ALA A 18 -1.32 -5.25 9.16
N VAL A 19 -1.42 -6.16 10.14
CA VAL A 19 -1.61 -5.82 11.55
C VAL A 19 -0.47 -4.94 12.06
N ALA A 20 0.78 -5.34 11.82
CA ALA A 20 1.95 -4.57 12.26
C ALA A 20 1.99 -3.17 11.62
N ALA A 21 1.72 -3.06 10.32
CA ALA A 21 1.70 -1.78 9.62
C ALA A 21 0.60 -0.84 10.15
N VAL A 22 -0.58 -1.37 10.47
CA VAL A 22 -1.67 -0.57 11.06
C VAL A 22 -1.32 -0.12 12.46
N ILE A 23 -0.79 -0.98 13.32
CA ILE A 23 -0.39 -0.60 14.68
C ILE A 23 0.70 0.48 14.64
N ILE A 24 1.77 0.23 13.88
CA ILE A 24 2.88 1.19 13.73
C ILE A 24 2.39 2.49 13.10
N GLY A 25 1.58 2.43 12.04
CA GLY A 25 0.99 3.61 11.40
C GLY A 25 0.04 4.39 12.34
N THR A 26 -0.65 3.70 13.22
CA THR A 26 -1.51 4.30 14.25
C THR A 26 -0.66 5.11 15.26
N LEU A 27 0.50 4.59 15.64
CA LEU A 27 1.44 5.31 16.51
C LEU A 27 2.13 6.47 15.79
N LEU A 28 2.53 6.28 14.53
CA LEU A 28 3.23 7.28 13.73
C LEU A 28 2.37 8.50 13.41
N HIS A 29 1.10 8.32 13.02
CA HIS A 29 0.26 9.48 12.75
C HIS A 29 -0.01 10.29 14.02
N ARG A 30 -0.13 9.62 15.18
CA ARG A 30 -0.33 10.27 16.48
C ARG A 30 0.91 11.03 16.95
N SER A 31 2.11 10.47 16.74
CA SER A 31 3.36 11.16 17.09
C SER A 31 3.63 12.37 16.19
N GLY A 32 3.32 12.28 14.90
CA GLY A 32 3.38 13.43 13.98
C GLY A 32 2.36 14.52 14.33
N ALA A 33 1.12 14.14 14.66
CA ALA A 33 0.09 15.08 15.08
C ALA A 33 0.47 15.82 16.38
N ALA A 34 1.13 15.13 17.33
CA ALA A 34 1.62 15.75 18.57
C ALA A 34 2.70 16.83 18.34
N GLN A 35 3.40 16.79 17.20
CA GLN A 35 4.43 17.76 16.83
C GLN A 35 3.95 18.83 15.82
N ASN A 36 2.65 18.86 15.48
CA ASN A 36 2.07 19.75 14.46
C ASN A 36 2.67 19.63 13.04
N LEU A 37 3.42 18.57 12.73
CA LEU A 37 3.95 18.34 11.37
C LEU A 37 3.39 17.06 10.74
N PRO A 38 3.07 17.08 9.42
CA PRO A 38 2.43 15.96 8.72
C PRO A 38 3.37 14.76 8.45
N TRP A 39 4.62 14.77 8.94
CA TRP A 39 5.61 13.72 8.66
C TRP A 39 5.14 12.33 9.11
N GLY A 40 4.47 12.25 10.27
CA GLY A 40 3.96 10.99 10.81
C GLY A 40 2.90 10.35 9.90
N LEU A 41 2.04 11.18 9.30
CA LEU A 41 0.98 10.72 8.38
C LEU A 41 1.59 10.21 7.07
N THR A 42 2.57 10.93 6.51
CA THR A 42 3.25 10.54 5.27
C THR A 42 3.99 9.21 5.43
N LEU A 43 4.71 9.03 6.54
CA LEU A 43 5.39 7.76 6.83
C LEU A 43 4.41 6.62 7.06
N ALA A 44 3.29 6.87 7.74
CA ALA A 44 2.26 5.87 7.96
C ALA A 44 1.64 5.40 6.63
N PHE A 45 1.37 6.31 5.70
CA PHE A 45 0.90 5.95 4.35
C PHE A 45 1.97 5.24 3.52
N ALA A 46 3.22 5.66 3.59
CA ALA A 46 4.31 4.99 2.90
C ALA A 46 4.45 3.53 3.38
N LEU A 47 4.31 3.29 4.69
CA LEU A 47 4.37 1.95 5.29
C LEU A 47 3.24 1.04 4.77
N VAL A 48 1.99 1.52 4.80
CA VAL A 48 0.83 0.77 4.31
C VAL A 48 0.90 0.55 2.79
N GLY A 49 1.30 1.56 2.03
CA GLY A 49 1.46 1.47 0.58
C GLY A 49 2.55 0.47 0.18
N ALA A 50 3.70 0.50 0.86
CA ALA A 50 4.77 -0.46 0.63
C ALA A 50 4.33 -1.89 1.00
N GLY A 51 3.62 -2.07 2.12
CA GLY A 51 3.06 -3.36 2.53
C GLY A 51 2.08 -3.91 1.49
N SER A 52 1.18 -3.07 0.99
CA SER A 52 0.25 -3.42 -0.11
C SER A 52 1.01 -3.82 -1.38
N ALA A 53 2.02 -3.04 -1.80
CA ALA A 53 2.83 -3.36 -2.98
C ALA A 53 3.59 -4.69 -2.85
N ILE A 54 4.13 -5.00 -1.67
CA ILE A 54 4.81 -6.27 -1.39
C ILE A 54 3.80 -7.43 -1.43
N SER A 55 2.60 -7.25 -0.89
CA SER A 55 1.55 -8.27 -0.94
C SER A 55 1.14 -8.63 -2.38
N ILE A 56 1.05 -7.62 -3.25
CA ILE A 56 0.80 -7.79 -4.69
C ILE A 56 1.94 -8.59 -5.34
N ARG A 57 3.20 -8.27 -5.04
CA ARG A 57 4.35 -8.99 -5.60
C ARG A 57 4.42 -10.46 -5.18
N ARG A 58 3.91 -10.80 -3.99
CA ARG A 58 3.93 -12.18 -3.45
C ARG A 58 2.76 -13.05 -3.91
N LYS A 59 1.54 -12.50 -3.93
CA LYS A 59 0.30 -13.27 -4.16
C LYS A 59 -0.66 -12.62 -5.17
N GLY A 60 -0.19 -11.61 -5.92
CA GLY A 60 -1.01 -10.87 -6.87
C GLY A 60 -2.14 -10.10 -6.18
N VAL A 61 -3.23 -9.89 -6.93
CA VAL A 61 -4.39 -9.10 -6.47
C VAL A 61 -5.04 -9.70 -5.22
N MET A 62 -5.05 -11.02 -5.06
CA MET A 62 -5.63 -11.69 -3.88
C MET A 62 -4.85 -11.36 -2.60
N GLY A 63 -3.52 -11.29 -2.67
CA GLY A 63 -2.69 -10.85 -1.54
C GLY A 63 -2.99 -9.41 -1.13
N ALA A 64 -3.19 -8.54 -2.12
CA ALA A 64 -3.58 -7.15 -1.91
C ALA A 64 -4.95 -7.01 -1.25
N ALA A 65 -5.92 -7.81 -1.71
CA ALA A 65 -7.27 -7.81 -1.16
C ALA A 65 -7.27 -8.24 0.32
N VAL A 66 -6.52 -9.29 0.68
CA VAL A 66 -6.39 -9.72 2.07
C VAL A 66 -5.71 -8.65 2.93
N TYR A 67 -4.59 -8.07 2.45
CA TYR A 67 -3.90 -6.98 3.15
C TYR A 67 -4.84 -5.78 3.36
N MET A 68 -5.62 -5.43 2.35
CA MET A 68 -6.59 -4.34 2.38
C MET A 68 -7.73 -4.59 3.34
N LEU A 69 -8.32 -5.78 3.32
CA LEU A 69 -9.44 -6.13 4.19
C LEU A 69 -8.99 -6.13 5.66
N VAL A 70 -7.88 -6.78 5.97
CA VAL A 70 -7.34 -6.81 7.35
C VAL A 70 -6.97 -5.41 7.83
N SER A 71 -6.22 -4.65 7.02
CA SER A 71 -5.78 -3.32 7.43
C SER A 71 -6.96 -2.37 7.64
N THR A 72 -7.94 -2.40 6.73
CA THR A 72 -9.13 -1.53 6.81
C THR A 72 -9.99 -1.89 8.03
N LEU A 73 -10.28 -3.17 8.23
CA LEU A 73 -11.05 -3.62 9.38
C LEU A 73 -10.37 -3.25 10.69
N LEU A 74 -9.04 -3.37 10.77
CA LEU A 74 -8.30 -3.08 11.99
C LEU A 74 -8.27 -1.58 12.31
N VAL A 75 -8.01 -0.72 11.31
CA VAL A 75 -8.02 0.76 11.52
C VAL A 75 -9.42 1.23 11.93
N TRP A 76 -10.48 0.72 11.29
CA TRP A 76 -11.86 1.04 11.69
C TRP A 76 -12.21 0.49 13.07
N SER A 77 -11.73 -0.70 13.41
CA SER A 77 -11.93 -1.27 14.75
C SER A 77 -11.23 -0.45 15.83
N PHE A 78 -10.04 0.09 15.55
CA PHE A 78 -9.36 1.01 16.47
C PHE A 78 -10.11 2.31 16.66
N ALA A 79 -10.70 2.86 15.59
CA ALA A 79 -11.54 4.05 15.68
C ALA A 79 -12.82 3.82 16.51
N MET A 80 -13.44 2.64 16.41
CA MET A 80 -14.73 2.36 17.06
C MET A 80 -14.61 1.81 18.49
N TYR A 81 -13.61 0.98 18.77
CA TYR A 81 -13.59 0.12 19.97
C TYR A 81 -12.42 0.34 20.92
N MET A 82 -11.37 1.06 20.54
CA MET A 82 -10.18 1.25 21.39
C MET A 82 -10.10 2.65 22.02
N GLY A 83 -11.07 2.97 22.89
CA GLY A 83 -11.06 4.12 23.79
C GLY A 83 -12.47 4.55 24.24
N PRO A 84 -12.66 5.19 25.42
CA PRO A 84 -13.94 5.78 25.78
C PRO A 84 -14.27 6.89 24.76
N GLY A 85 -15.29 6.66 23.92
CA GLY A 85 -15.65 7.58 22.84
C GLY A 85 -14.83 7.48 21.54
N GLY A 86 -13.97 6.47 21.36
CA GLY A 86 -13.16 6.29 20.13
C GLY A 86 -11.96 7.24 19.99
N ASP A 87 -11.81 8.22 20.89
CA ASP A 87 -10.85 9.32 20.77
C ASP A 87 -9.40 9.01 21.23
N VAL A 88 -9.14 7.84 21.84
CA VAL A 88 -7.83 7.56 22.46
C VAL A 88 -6.72 7.28 21.42
N LEU A 89 -7.08 6.68 20.28
CA LEU A 89 -6.10 6.28 19.26
C LEU A 89 -6.31 6.95 17.90
N ILE A 90 -7.55 7.29 17.54
CA ILE A 90 -7.90 7.99 16.30
C ILE A 90 -8.93 9.05 16.65
N ALA A 91 -8.48 10.18 17.22
CA ALA A 91 -9.36 11.30 17.47
C ALA A 91 -9.82 11.88 16.13
N GLY A 92 -11.13 11.79 15.84
CA GLY A 92 -11.69 12.28 14.59
C GLY A 92 -11.49 13.79 14.40
N ARG A 93 -11.45 14.54 15.51
CA ARG A 93 -11.23 15.99 15.53
C ARG A 93 -10.77 16.44 16.92
N SER A 94 -9.47 16.55 17.14
CA SER A 94 -8.96 17.09 18.41
C SER A 94 -9.00 18.62 18.39
N GLU A 95 -9.76 19.23 19.30
CA GLU A 95 -9.83 20.68 19.49
C GLU A 95 -8.58 21.25 20.17
N ALA A 96 -7.71 20.39 20.70
CA ALA A 96 -6.46 20.78 21.35
C ALA A 96 -5.37 21.23 20.37
N PHE A 97 -5.54 21.02 19.06
CA PHE A 97 -4.56 21.41 18.05
C PHE A 97 -5.07 22.58 17.17
N THR A 98 -4.19 23.55 16.94
CA THR A 98 -4.49 24.80 16.21
C THR A 98 -4.32 24.69 14.69
N THR A 99 -3.64 23.65 14.20
CA THR A 99 -3.28 23.49 12.78
C THR A 99 -4.19 22.45 12.08
N TYR A 100 -4.60 22.72 10.83
CA TYR A 100 -5.56 21.89 10.06
C TYR A 100 -5.16 20.40 9.99
N PHE A 101 -3.86 20.10 9.82
CA PHE A 101 -3.37 18.73 9.70
C PHE A 101 -3.47 17.94 11.00
N SER A 102 -3.08 18.53 12.13
CA SER A 102 -3.18 17.88 13.44
C SER A 102 -4.63 17.63 13.85
N LYS A 103 -5.53 18.56 13.50
CA LYS A 103 -6.96 18.44 13.77
C LYS A 103 -7.64 17.32 12.98
N ASN A 104 -7.21 17.09 11.73
CA ASN A 104 -7.80 16.08 10.85
C ASN A 104 -6.92 14.83 10.67
N ALA A 105 -5.83 14.68 11.44
CA ALA A 105 -4.85 13.60 11.24
C ALA A 105 -5.49 12.21 11.37
N GLY A 106 -6.39 12.02 12.34
CA GLY A 106 -7.11 10.76 12.52
C GLY A 106 -8.06 10.44 11.36
N LEU A 107 -8.80 11.45 10.87
CA LEU A 107 -9.67 11.28 9.70
C LEU A 107 -8.86 10.99 8.42
N LEU A 108 -7.79 11.74 8.20
CA LEU A 108 -6.90 11.51 7.06
C LEU A 108 -6.28 10.11 7.13
N TRP A 109 -5.87 9.65 8.32
CA TRP A 109 -5.37 8.30 8.51
C TRP A 109 -6.41 7.23 8.16
N LEU A 110 -7.62 7.34 8.72
CA LEU A 110 -8.72 6.38 8.52
C LEU A 110 -9.09 6.21 7.04
N TYR A 111 -9.33 7.31 6.33
CA TYR A 111 -9.69 7.29 4.91
C TYR A 111 -8.47 7.06 4.01
N GLY A 112 -7.32 7.62 4.38
CA GLY A 112 -6.10 7.54 3.59
C GLY A 112 -5.55 6.12 3.50
N VAL A 113 -5.72 5.28 4.53
CA VAL A 113 -5.39 3.85 4.45
C VAL A 113 -6.13 3.17 3.31
N MET A 114 -7.43 3.42 3.14
CA MET A 114 -8.20 2.86 2.03
C MET A 114 -7.73 3.42 0.67
N VAL A 115 -7.56 4.75 0.57
CA VAL A 115 -7.17 5.43 -0.67
C VAL A 115 -5.79 4.96 -1.16
N VAL A 116 -4.78 4.91 -0.28
CA VAL A 116 -3.41 4.51 -0.63
C VAL A 116 -3.37 3.09 -1.19
N GLN A 117 -4.12 2.15 -0.58
CA GLN A 117 -4.15 0.77 -1.04
C GLN A 117 -4.81 0.64 -2.41
N ILE A 118 -5.90 1.37 -2.66
CA ILE A 118 -6.54 1.44 -3.99
C ILE A 118 -5.55 2.00 -5.02
N LEU A 119 -4.86 3.10 -4.71
CA LEU A 119 -3.88 3.72 -5.60
C LEU A 119 -2.75 2.75 -5.96
N VAL A 120 -2.24 1.99 -4.99
CA VAL A 120 -1.19 0.98 -5.23
C VAL A 120 -1.69 -0.14 -6.15
N ILE A 121 -2.92 -0.62 -5.95
CA ILE A 121 -3.54 -1.64 -6.82
C ILE A 121 -3.70 -1.11 -8.24
N VAL A 122 -4.23 0.10 -8.40
CA VAL A 122 -4.42 0.74 -9.72
C VAL A 122 -3.07 0.97 -10.41
N ALA A 123 -2.08 1.49 -9.70
CA ALA A 123 -0.73 1.70 -10.23
C ALA A 123 -0.11 0.38 -10.71
N SER A 124 -0.24 -0.69 -9.93
CA SER A 124 0.23 -2.01 -10.33
C SER A 124 -0.46 -2.53 -11.59
N ALA A 125 -1.78 -2.34 -11.69
CA ALA A 125 -2.54 -2.71 -12.88
C ALA A 125 -2.08 -1.90 -14.12
N VAL A 126 -1.92 -0.58 -13.99
CA VAL A 126 -1.43 0.30 -15.06
C VAL A 126 -0.04 -0.13 -15.52
N VAL A 127 0.90 -0.34 -14.60
CA VAL A 127 2.26 -0.77 -14.93
C VAL A 127 2.26 -2.13 -15.65
N SER A 128 1.41 -3.07 -15.21
CA SER A 128 1.30 -4.37 -15.87
C SER A 128 0.77 -4.27 -17.31
N ARG A 129 -0.20 -3.39 -17.56
CA ARG A 129 -0.74 -3.11 -18.90
C ARG A 129 0.30 -2.49 -19.81
N VAL A 130 1.06 -1.51 -19.31
CA VAL A 130 2.14 -0.86 -20.06
C VAL A 130 3.23 -1.87 -20.43
N ARG A 131 3.64 -2.73 -19.50
CA ARG A 131 4.62 -3.79 -19.78
C ARG A 131 4.13 -4.77 -20.85
N ARG A 132 2.85 -5.15 -20.80
CA ARG A 132 2.25 -6.04 -21.80
C ARG A 132 2.18 -5.38 -23.18
N ALA A 133 1.79 -4.10 -23.25
CA ALA A 133 1.76 -3.34 -24.50
C ALA A 133 3.15 -3.22 -25.12
N ARG A 134 4.18 -2.92 -24.31
CA ARG A 134 5.57 -2.87 -24.78
C ARG A 134 6.05 -4.21 -25.35
N GLY A 135 5.79 -5.32 -24.67
CA GLY A 135 6.16 -6.65 -25.16
C GLY A 135 5.47 -7.03 -26.48
N GLN A 136 4.24 -6.57 -26.69
CA GLN A 136 3.53 -6.76 -27.97
C GLN A 136 4.14 -5.93 -29.11
N LEU A 137 4.64 -4.72 -28.83
CA LEU A 137 5.33 -3.90 -29.83
C LEU A 137 6.68 -4.49 -30.23
N GLU A 138 7.44 -4.98 -29.25
CA GLU A 138 8.72 -5.65 -29.46
C GLU A 138 8.52 -6.93 -30.30
N GLN A 139 7.50 -7.71 -29.97
CA GLN A 139 7.15 -8.91 -30.75
C GLN A 139 6.64 -8.59 -32.16
N LYS A 140 5.92 -7.48 -32.36
CA LYS A 140 5.38 -7.09 -33.67
C LYS A 140 6.47 -6.52 -34.59
N ASN A 141 7.59 -6.07 -34.03
CA ASN A 141 8.69 -5.48 -34.79
C ASN A 141 9.99 -6.31 -34.67
N PRO A 142 9.97 -7.61 -35.03
CA PRO A 142 11.17 -8.44 -34.99
C PRO A 142 12.21 -7.97 -36.03
N ASP A 143 11.75 -7.44 -37.17
CA ASP A 143 12.60 -7.00 -38.28
C ASP A 143 13.46 -5.79 -37.90
N ALA A 144 12.97 -4.85 -37.08
CA ALA A 144 13.80 -3.74 -36.60
C ALA A 144 14.89 -4.18 -35.61
N GLN A 145 14.66 -5.29 -34.89
CA GLN A 145 15.65 -5.85 -33.97
C GLN A 145 16.73 -6.63 -34.76
N GLU A 146 16.32 -7.35 -35.80
CA GLU A 146 17.23 -8.03 -36.73
C GLU A 146 18.06 -7.04 -37.56
N GLN A 147 17.45 -5.95 -38.02
CA GLN A 147 18.15 -4.85 -38.70
C GLN A 147 19.17 -4.14 -37.79
N ALA A 148 18.80 -3.82 -36.54
CA ALA A 148 19.73 -3.21 -35.58
C ALA A 148 20.93 -4.13 -35.29
N SER A 149 20.73 -5.45 -35.17
CA SER A 149 21.84 -6.40 -35.01
C SER A 149 22.72 -6.54 -36.26
N ASN A 150 22.12 -6.44 -37.45
CA ASN A 150 22.85 -6.52 -38.71
C ASN A 150 23.67 -5.24 -38.98
N GLU A 151 23.16 -4.06 -38.61
CA GLU A 151 23.89 -2.80 -38.69
C GLU A 151 25.08 -2.75 -37.73
N GLU A 152 24.93 -3.26 -36.50
CA GLU A 152 26.04 -3.35 -35.53
C GLU A 152 27.13 -4.34 -36.02
N SER A 153 26.73 -5.42 -36.67
CA SER A 153 27.65 -6.42 -37.26
C SER A 153 28.35 -5.93 -38.52
N ALA A 154 27.75 -5.01 -39.27
CA ALA A 154 28.35 -4.42 -40.47
C ALA A 154 29.34 -3.28 -40.16
N SER A 155 29.37 -2.79 -38.92
CA SER A 155 30.25 -1.71 -38.46
C SER A 155 31.52 -2.20 -37.73
N CYS A 156 31.63 -3.50 -37.42
CA CYS A 156 32.84 -4.14 -36.90
C CYS A 156 33.68 -4.76 -38.02
#